data_AF-A0AAW0EF09-F1
#
_entry.id   AF-A0AAW0EF09-F1
#
_cell.length_a   1.000
_cell.length_b   1.000
_cell.length_c   1.000
_cell.angle_alpha   90.00
_cell.angle_beta   90.00
_cell.angle_gamma   90.00
#
_symmetry.space_group_name_H-M   'P 1'
#
loop_
_entity.id
_entity.type
_entity.pdbx_description
1 polymer ?
#
loop_
_entity_poly.entity_id
_entity_poly.type
_entity_poly.pdbx_seq_one_letter_code
_entity_poly.pdbx_strand_id
1 'polypeptide(L)'
;MHADPASAHTNVSLTAISEGPDNVTIALIVIASFLLALFHRSLRRLYPCLTIVELNKAEVSLDDTFDDAVKNDYLRGSELEIINQSRLRVKNRASEIRTQSLEAPLSIWKKCLNVEVELFSVIGEWYAGAQALERELSTIVELEKRYRYNIELGRRAMVATNV
;
A
#
# COMPACT_ATOMS: atom_id res chain seq x y z
N MET A 1 29.40 57.53 59.96
CA MET A 1 29.85 56.14 59.76
C MET A 1 28.62 55.27 59.99
N HIS A 2 27.88 55.00 58.92
CA HIS A 2 26.62 54.24 58.92
C HIS A 2 26.92 52.76 59.11
N ALA A 3 26.18 52.09 60.00
CA ALA A 3 26.09 50.65 60.04
C ALA A 3 24.61 50.28 59.84
N ASP A 4 24.35 49.52 58.80
CA ASP A 4 23.08 48.85 58.50
C ASP A 4 23.43 47.45 57.92
N PRO A 5 22.49 46.48 57.92
CA PRO A 5 22.71 45.19 58.56
C PRO A 5 22.52 43.98 57.61
N ALA A 6 22.64 42.79 58.19
CA ALA A 6 22.07 41.52 57.72
C ALA A 6 22.67 40.88 56.45
N SER A 7 23.27 39.69 56.64
CA SER A 7 23.23 38.64 55.62
C SER A 7 22.60 37.39 56.20
N ALA A 8 21.30 37.25 55.95
CA ALA A 8 20.58 36.00 56.09
C ALA A 8 21.15 34.98 55.09
N HIS A 9 21.65 33.85 55.57
CA HIS A 9 21.95 32.70 54.71
C HIS A 9 20.63 32.05 54.29
N THR A 10 20.18 32.35 53.07
CA THR A 10 19.11 31.62 52.40
C THR A 10 19.65 30.29 51.91
N ASN A 11 19.24 29.21 52.57
CA ASN A 11 19.40 27.84 52.10
C ASN A 11 18.59 27.69 50.80
N VAL A 12 19.27 27.69 49.65
CA VAL A 12 18.66 27.31 48.37
C VAL A 12 18.52 25.78 48.36
N SER A 13 17.34 25.29 48.74
CA SER A 13 16.91 23.93 48.39
C SER A 13 16.66 23.88 46.89
N LEU A 14 17.60 23.27 46.16
CA LEU A 14 17.43 22.92 44.75
C LEU A 14 16.68 21.59 44.69
N THR A 15 15.36 21.63 44.78
CA THR A 15 14.52 20.46 44.49
C THR A 15 14.53 20.23 42.99
N ALA A 16 15.29 19.24 42.55
CA ALA A 16 15.16 18.64 41.22
C ALA A 16 13.79 17.95 41.15
N ILE A 17 12.78 18.66 40.65
CA ILE A 17 11.49 18.07 40.33
C ILE A 17 11.67 17.36 38.99
N SER A 18 11.91 16.05 39.05
CA SER A 18 11.68 15.17 37.92
C SER A 18 10.17 15.02 37.74
N GLU A 19 9.54 16.01 37.11
CA GLU A 19 8.12 15.99 36.75
C GLU A 19 7.91 14.92 35.67
N GLY A 20 7.26 13.82 36.04
CA GLY A 20 6.71 12.87 35.07
C GLY A 20 5.66 13.56 34.19
N PRO A 21 5.33 13.02 33.01
CA PRO A 21 4.41 13.68 32.11
C PRO A 21 3.04 13.87 32.78
N ASP A 22 2.60 15.13 32.89
CA ASP A 22 1.30 15.49 33.46
C ASP A 22 0.13 14.76 32.78
N ASN A 23 -1.00 14.61 33.48
CA ASN A 23 -2.22 13.97 32.95
C ASN A 23 -2.67 14.55 31.60
N VAL A 24 -2.42 15.84 31.38
CA VAL A 24 -2.69 16.53 30.10
C VAL A 24 -1.80 15.98 28.98
N THR A 25 -0.51 15.80 29.25
CA THR A 25 0.46 15.22 28.32
C THR A 25 0.10 13.78 27.97
N ILE A 26 -0.31 12.99 28.97
CA ILE A 26 -0.79 11.62 28.76
C ILE A 26 -2.05 11.61 27.88
N ALA A 27 -3.03 12.47 28.17
CA ALA A 27 -4.24 12.58 27.38
C ALA A 27 -3.95 12.97 25.91
N LEU A 28 -3.03 13.91 25.68
CA LEU A 28 -2.60 14.30 24.34
C LEU A 28 -1.94 13.15 23.58
N ILE A 29 -1.10 12.35 24.23
CA ILE A 29 -0.47 11.16 23.63
C ILE A 29 -1.53 10.12 23.26
N VAL A 30 -2.51 9.88 24.13
CA VAL A 30 -3.61 8.94 23.87
C VAL A 30 -4.48 9.42 22.70
N ILE A 31 -4.83 10.70 22.65
CA ILE A 31 -5.59 11.27 21.53
C ILE A 31 -4.79 11.19 20.22
N ALA A 32 -3.51 11.57 20.25
CA ALA A 32 -2.64 11.53 19.08
C ALA A 32 -2.47 10.10 18.53
N SER A 33 -2.26 9.11 19.41
CA SER A 33 -2.16 7.70 19.01
C SER A 33 -3.47 7.17 18.44
N PHE A 34 -4.62 7.56 19.01
CA PHE A 34 -5.93 7.20 18.48
C PHE A 34 -6.19 7.80 17.10
N LEU A 35 -5.88 9.08 16.91
CA LEU A 35 -5.97 9.75 15.60
C LEU A 35 -5.03 9.11 14.58
N LEU A 36 -3.81 8.76 14.98
CA LEU A 36 -2.85 8.06 14.11
C LEU A 36 -3.39 6.69 13.67
N ALA A 37 -4.00 5.94 14.58
CA ALA A 37 -4.61 4.65 14.28
C ALA A 37 -5.80 4.79 13.30
N LEU A 38 -6.67 5.78 13.50
CA LEU A 38 -7.78 6.08 12.60
C LEU A 38 -7.28 6.52 11.21
N PHE A 39 -6.26 7.36 11.17
CA PHE A 39 -5.63 7.82 9.94
C PHE A 39 -5.02 6.64 9.17
N HIS A 40 -4.22 5.81 9.84
CA HIS A 40 -3.65 4.59 9.25
C HIS A 40 -4.73 3.64 8.72
N ARG A 41 -5.82 3.44 9.48
CA ARG A 41 -6.94 2.60 9.04
C ARG A 41 -7.65 3.17 7.81
N SER A 42 -7.83 4.49 7.77
CA SER A 42 -8.50 5.19 6.66
C SER A 42 -7.64 5.14 5.40
N LEU A 43 -6.34 5.40 5.54
CA LEU A 43 -5.35 5.22 4.49
C LEU A 43 -5.42 3.81 3.90
N ARG A 44 -5.42 2.77 4.73
CA ARG A 44 -5.43 1.37 4.28
C ARG A 44 -6.72 0.96 3.58
N ARG A 45 -7.83 1.64 3.86
CA ARG A 45 -9.10 1.42 3.15
C ARG A 45 -9.08 2.02 1.75
N LEU A 46 -8.48 3.19 1.59
CA LEU A 46 -8.41 3.89 0.30
C LEU A 46 -7.28 3.34 -0.58
N TYR A 47 -6.17 2.92 0.05
CA TYR A 47 -4.96 2.47 -0.62
C TYR A 47 -4.49 1.18 0.07
N PRO A 48 -4.91 0.02 -0.43
CA PRO A 48 -4.54 -1.26 0.16
C PRO A 48 -3.05 -1.59 -0.02
N CYS A 49 -2.34 -0.84 -0.88
CA CYS A 49 -0.89 -0.88 -1.04
C CYS A 49 -0.31 0.45 -0.56
N LEU A 50 0.20 0.49 0.67
CA LEU A 50 0.80 1.66 1.31
C LEU A 50 2.32 1.58 1.41
N THR A 51 2.84 0.36 1.32
CA THR A 51 4.26 0.07 1.54
C THR A 51 4.87 -0.56 0.29
N ILE A 52 6.19 -0.42 0.13
CA ILE A 52 6.93 -1.10 -0.95
C ILE A 52 6.77 -2.63 -0.88
N VAL A 53 6.55 -3.19 0.30
CA VAL A 53 6.27 -4.62 0.49
C VAL A 53 4.92 -5.00 -0.12
N GLU A 54 3.87 -4.22 0.18
CA GLU A 54 2.54 -4.44 -0.40
C GLU A 54 2.53 -4.18 -1.92
N LEU A 55 3.31 -3.20 -2.39
CA LEU A 55 3.56 -2.95 -3.82
C LEU A 55 4.13 -4.20 -4.51
N ASN A 56 5.18 -4.80 -3.96
CA ASN A 56 5.78 -6.02 -4.50
C ASN A 56 4.79 -7.18 -4.51
N LYS A 57 3.97 -7.32 -3.45
CA LYS A 57 2.95 -8.37 -3.40
C LYS A 57 1.88 -8.19 -4.49
N ALA A 58 1.46 -6.95 -4.74
CA ALA A 58 0.52 -6.64 -5.81
C ALA A 58 1.11 -6.90 -7.20
N GLU A 59 2.39 -6.59 -7.42
CA GLU A 59 3.07 -6.92 -8.68
C GLU A 59 3.15 -8.44 -8.90
N VAL A 60 3.44 -9.21 -7.87
CA VAL A 60 3.45 -10.68 -7.95
C VAL A 60 2.06 -11.22 -8.29
N SER A 61 0.99 -10.71 -7.66
CA SER A 61 -0.39 -11.11 -7.98
C SER A 61 -0.74 -10.87 -9.45
N LEU A 62 -0.33 -9.71 -9.98
CA LEU A 62 -0.54 -9.37 -11.38
C LEU A 62 0.26 -10.29 -12.32
N ASP A 63 1.50 -10.61 -11.96
CA ASP A 63 2.36 -11.55 -12.70
C ASP A 63 1.76 -12.96 -12.70
N ASP A 64 1.31 -13.47 -11.55
CA ASP A 64 0.67 -14.77 -11.43
C ASP A 64 -0.59 -14.88 -12.30
N THR A 65 -1.43 -13.83 -12.31
CA THR A 65 -2.65 -13.79 -13.12
C THR A 65 -2.32 -13.78 -14.62
N PHE A 66 -1.28 -13.04 -15.02
CA PHE A 66 -0.82 -12.99 -16.40
C PHE A 66 -0.26 -14.34 -16.86
N ASP A 67 0.59 -14.95 -16.04
CA ASP A 67 1.20 -16.24 -16.35
C ASP A 67 0.14 -17.35 -16.42
N ASP A 68 -0.90 -17.32 -15.56
CA ASP A 68 -2.04 -18.24 -15.66
C ASP A 68 -2.82 -18.03 -16.97
N ALA A 69 -3.08 -16.77 -17.36
CA ALA A 69 -3.79 -16.47 -18.59
C ALA A 69 -3.03 -16.91 -19.85
N VAL A 70 -1.71 -16.75 -19.86
CA VAL A 70 -0.84 -17.23 -20.95
C VAL A 70 -0.78 -18.75 -20.96
N LYS A 71 -0.56 -19.39 -19.81
CA LYS A 71 -0.43 -20.85 -19.70
C LYS A 71 -1.70 -21.59 -20.13
N ASN A 72 -2.87 -21.04 -19.85
CA ASN A 72 -4.15 -21.61 -20.27
C ASN A 72 -4.58 -21.18 -21.67
N ASP A 73 -3.72 -20.43 -22.38
CA ASP A 73 -3.92 -20.01 -23.77
C ASP A 73 -5.20 -19.17 -23.93
N TYR A 74 -5.46 -18.33 -22.91
CA TYR A 74 -6.59 -17.40 -22.84
C TYR A 74 -6.26 -16.04 -23.48
N LEU A 75 -4.97 -15.66 -23.47
CA LEU A 75 -4.48 -14.48 -24.19
C LEU A 75 -3.76 -14.92 -25.47
N ARG A 76 -4.18 -14.39 -26.62
CA ARG A 76 -3.54 -14.70 -27.92
C ARG A 76 -3.34 -13.47 -28.79
N GLY A 77 -2.35 -13.55 -29.68
CA GLY A 77 -2.15 -12.59 -30.75
C GLY A 77 -1.97 -11.15 -30.26
N SER A 78 -2.78 -10.22 -30.80
CA SER A 78 -2.70 -8.80 -30.47
C SER A 78 -3.08 -8.47 -29.02
N GLU A 79 -3.99 -9.23 -28.41
CA GLU A 79 -4.40 -9.00 -27.02
C GLU A 79 -3.25 -9.29 -26.05
N LEU A 80 -2.50 -10.38 -26.31
CA LEU A 80 -1.31 -10.71 -25.54
C LEU A 80 -0.29 -9.57 -25.58
N GLU A 81 -0.03 -9.00 -26.75
CA GLU A 81 0.93 -7.91 -26.91
C GLU A 81 0.49 -6.64 -26.18
N ILE A 82 -0.79 -6.25 -26.29
CA ILE A 82 -1.35 -5.07 -25.62
C ILE A 82 -1.27 -5.22 -24.09
N ILE A 83 -1.71 -6.37 -23.56
CA ILE A 83 -1.69 -6.63 -22.12
C ILE A 83 -0.25 -6.71 -21.61
N ASN A 84 0.65 -7.36 -22.37
CA ASN A 84 2.06 -7.43 -22.02
C ASN A 84 2.72 -6.04 -22.00
N GLN A 85 2.41 -5.17 -22.97
CA GLN A 85 2.91 -3.81 -22.99
C GLN A 85 2.40 -2.98 -21.80
N SER A 86 1.11 -3.10 -21.47
CA SER A 86 0.52 -2.46 -20.29
C SER A 86 1.16 -2.98 -19.00
N ARG A 87 1.41 -4.28 -18.91
CA ARG A 87 2.11 -4.91 -17.79
C ARG A 87 3.53 -4.35 -17.64
N LEU A 88 4.31 -4.30 -18.72
CA LEU A 88 5.67 -3.74 -18.70
C LEU A 88 5.68 -2.27 -18.23
N ARG A 89 4.68 -1.47 -18.62
CA ARG A 89 4.54 -0.09 -18.16
C ARG A 89 4.30 -0.01 -16.65
N VAL A 90 3.42 -0.87 -16.11
CA VAL A 90 3.17 -0.97 -14.67
C VAL A 90 4.44 -1.42 -13.93
N LYS A 91 5.17 -2.41 -14.44
CA LYS A 91 6.43 -2.88 -13.84
C LYS A 91 7.52 -1.81 -13.85
N ASN A 92 7.67 -1.09 -14.95
CA ASN A 92 8.63 0.02 -15.04
C ASN A 92 8.30 1.09 -13.99
N ARG A 93 7.02 1.44 -13.84
CA ARG A 93 6.58 2.41 -12.84
C ARG A 93 6.77 1.91 -11.40
N ALA A 94 6.58 0.62 -11.13
CA ALA A 94 6.92 0.03 -9.83
C ALA A 94 8.42 0.15 -9.52
N SER A 95 9.27 -0.05 -10.54
CA SER A 95 10.71 0.11 -10.41
C SER A 95 11.10 1.56 -10.08
N GLU A 96 10.49 2.54 -10.76
CA GLU A 96 10.71 3.97 -10.48
C GLU A 96 10.31 4.34 -9.05
N ILE A 97 9.20 3.78 -8.53
CA ILE A 97 8.78 3.96 -7.14
C ILE A 97 9.83 3.42 -6.17
N ARG A 98 10.41 2.24 -6.46
CA ARG A 98 11.48 1.66 -5.63
C ARG A 98 12.74 2.51 -5.64
N THR A 99 13.15 3.03 -6.80
CA THR A 99 14.35 3.88 -6.87
C THR A 99 14.13 5.18 -6.10
N GLN A 100 12.95 5.80 -6.23
CA GLN A 100 12.58 6.99 -5.44
C GLN A 100 12.55 6.70 -3.93
N SER A 101 12.05 5.52 -3.52
CA SER A 101 12.04 5.07 -2.13
C SER A 101 13.44 4.90 -1.52
N LEU A 102 14.40 4.48 -2.34
CA LEU A 102 15.81 4.32 -1.94
C LEU A 102 16.54 5.66 -1.85
N GLU A 103 16.23 6.60 -2.74
CA GLU A 103 16.82 7.95 -2.76
C GLU A 103 16.22 8.88 -1.71
N ALA A 104 14.99 8.61 -1.26
CA ALA A 104 14.29 9.45 -0.30
C ALA A 104 14.96 9.42 1.09
N PRO A 105 15.14 10.59 1.74
CA PRO A 105 15.68 10.65 3.09
C PRO A 105 14.77 9.91 4.08
N LEU A 106 15.39 9.29 5.10
CA LEU A 106 14.68 8.56 6.15
C LEU A 106 13.73 9.48 6.94
N SER A 107 12.47 9.50 6.55
CA SER A 107 11.43 10.27 7.23
C SER A 107 10.99 9.61 8.55
N ILE A 108 10.43 10.40 9.46
CA ILE A 108 9.84 9.89 10.72
C ILE A 108 8.71 8.89 10.40
N TRP A 109 7.94 9.13 9.35
CA TRP A 109 6.89 8.23 8.87
C TRP A 109 7.43 6.87 8.41
N LYS A 110 8.55 6.86 7.69
CA LYS A 110 9.24 5.62 7.30
C LYS A 110 9.74 4.85 8.52
N LYS A 111 10.29 5.54 9.52
CA LYS A 111 10.76 4.90 10.77
C LYS A 111 9.62 4.37 11.65
N CYS A 112 8.54 5.13 11.80
CA CYS A 112 7.47 4.80 12.73
C CYS A 112 6.42 3.85 12.13
N LEU A 113 6.10 4.01 10.84
CA LEU A 113 5.00 3.29 10.20
C LEU A 113 5.43 2.50 8.95
N ASN A 114 6.70 2.56 8.55
CA ASN A 114 7.18 2.01 7.28
C ASN A 114 6.44 2.55 6.05
N VAL A 115 5.93 3.79 6.15
CA VAL A 115 5.17 4.48 5.09
C VAL A 115 5.98 5.67 4.59
N GLU A 116 6.08 5.77 3.27
CA GLU A 116 6.69 6.91 2.58
C GLU A 116 5.59 7.83 2.07
N VAL A 117 5.28 8.86 2.87
CA VAL A 117 4.17 9.78 2.60
C VAL A 117 4.35 10.51 1.26
N GLU A 118 5.58 10.81 0.87
CA GLU A 118 5.90 11.45 -0.43
C GLU A 118 5.54 10.55 -1.63
N LEU A 119 5.64 9.24 -1.46
CA LEU A 119 5.33 8.25 -2.51
C LEU A 119 3.87 7.83 -2.49
N PHE A 120 3.07 8.32 -1.54
CA PHE A 120 1.70 7.87 -1.35
C PHE A 120 0.81 8.08 -2.58
N SER A 121 0.87 9.28 -3.18
CA SER A 121 0.11 9.58 -4.41
C SER A 121 0.57 8.69 -5.56
N VAL A 122 1.89 8.51 -5.72
CA VAL A 122 2.49 7.75 -6.83
C VAL A 122 2.16 6.26 -6.72
N ILE A 123 2.26 5.69 -5.51
CA ILE A 123 1.86 4.32 -5.21
C ILE A 123 0.35 4.14 -5.44
N GLY A 124 -0.45 5.14 -5.09
CA GLY A 124 -1.89 5.13 -5.32
C GLY A 124 -2.27 5.08 -6.79
N GLU A 125 -1.67 5.95 -7.61
CA GLU A 125 -1.85 5.97 -9.07
C GLU A 125 -1.40 4.65 -9.70
N TRP A 126 -0.24 4.14 -9.26
CA TRP A 126 0.26 2.85 -9.71
C TRP A 126 -0.72 1.72 -9.39
N TYR A 127 -1.23 1.68 -8.15
CA TYR A 127 -2.14 0.62 -7.70
C TYR A 127 -3.46 0.64 -8.48
N ALA A 128 -4.01 1.84 -8.76
CA ALA A 128 -5.20 1.97 -9.59
C ALA A 128 -4.97 1.41 -11.00
N GLY A 129 -3.82 1.71 -11.60
CA GLY A 129 -3.44 1.16 -12.91
C GLY A 129 -3.24 -0.35 -12.90
N ALA A 130 -2.53 -0.88 -11.90
CA ALA A 130 -2.31 -2.32 -11.72
C ALA A 130 -3.63 -3.07 -11.52
N GLN A 131 -4.53 -2.55 -10.68
CA GLN A 131 -5.84 -3.14 -10.43
C GLN A 131 -6.75 -3.08 -11.67
N ALA A 132 -6.67 -2.00 -12.46
CA ALA A 132 -7.41 -1.91 -13.72
C ALA A 132 -6.96 -3.02 -14.70
N LEU A 133 -5.64 -3.22 -14.82
CA LEU A 133 -5.07 -4.27 -15.66
C LEU A 133 -5.43 -5.67 -15.17
N GLU A 134 -5.36 -5.92 -13.86
CA GLU A 134 -5.75 -7.20 -13.26
C GLU A 134 -7.24 -7.52 -13.52
N ARG A 135 -8.12 -6.52 -13.43
CA ARG A 135 -9.55 -6.67 -13.74
C ARG A 135 -9.80 -6.94 -15.22
N GLU A 136 -9.11 -6.23 -16.11
CA GLU A 136 -9.20 -6.45 -17.56
C GLU A 136 -8.79 -7.88 -17.90
N LEU A 137 -7.65 -8.31 -17.38
CA LEU A 137 -7.14 -9.66 -17.56
C LEU A 137 -8.10 -10.72 -17.02
N SER A 138 -8.61 -10.53 -15.80
CA SER A 138 -9.61 -11.43 -15.21
C SER A 138 -10.88 -11.52 -16.05
N THR A 139 -11.30 -10.40 -16.66
CA THR A 139 -12.48 -10.35 -17.52
C THR A 139 -12.27 -11.15 -18.81
N ILE A 140 -11.10 -11.02 -19.44
CA ILE A 140 -10.73 -11.80 -20.64
C ILE A 140 -10.73 -13.29 -20.31
N VAL A 141 -10.06 -13.67 -19.22
CA VAL A 141 -10.00 -15.07 -18.76
C VAL A 141 -11.38 -15.65 -18.50
N GLU A 142 -12.27 -14.91 -17.82
CA GLU A 142 -13.63 -15.35 -17.54
C GLU A 142 -14.47 -15.48 -18.83
N LEU A 143 -14.32 -14.55 -19.77
CA LEU A 143 -15.01 -14.59 -21.06
C LEU A 143 -14.62 -15.85 -21.85
N GLU A 144 -13.33 -16.16 -21.91
CA GLU A 144 -12.81 -17.33 -22.62
C GLU A 144 -13.22 -18.64 -21.93
N LYS A 145 -13.24 -18.68 -20.59
CA LYS A 145 -13.79 -19.82 -19.84
C LYS A 145 -15.24 -20.08 -20.19
N ARG A 146 -16.08 -19.03 -20.23
CA ARG A 146 -17.49 -19.15 -20.62
C ARG A 146 -17.66 -19.62 -22.06
N TYR A 147 -16.85 -19.11 -22.97
CA TYR A 147 -16.87 -19.54 -24.37
C TYR A 147 -16.59 -21.04 -24.50
N ARG A 148 -15.52 -21.54 -23.88
CA ARG A 148 -15.17 -22.98 -23.89
C ARG A 148 -16.26 -23.84 -23.25
N TYR A 149 -16.83 -23.39 -22.14
CA TYR A 149 -17.94 -24.09 -21.49
C TYR A 149 -19.18 -24.19 -22.40
N ASN A 150 -19.54 -23.11 -23.07
CA ASN A 150 -20.67 -23.09 -24.00
C ASN A 150 -20.45 -24.00 -25.22
N ILE A 151 -19.24 -24.04 -25.77
CA ILE A 151 -18.89 -24.99 -26.84
C ILE A 151 -19.07 -26.43 -26.35
N GLU A 152 -18.55 -26.76 -25.17
CA GLU A 152 -18.62 -28.11 -24.61
C GLU A 152 -20.07 -28.52 -24.31
N LEU A 153 -20.90 -27.60 -23.80
CA LEU A 153 -22.34 -27.82 -23.64
C LEU A 153 -23.03 -28.09 -24.98
N GLY A 154 -22.76 -27.28 -26.00
CA GLY A 154 -23.31 -27.45 -27.34
C GLY A 154 -22.92 -28.79 -27.96
N ARG A 155 -21.64 -29.19 -27.82
CA ARG A 155 -21.13 -30.49 -28.26
C ARG A 155 -21.88 -31.64 -27.60
N ARG A 156 -22.10 -31.59 -26.28
CA ARG A 156 -22.82 -32.64 -25.55
C ARG A 156 -24.30 -32.72 -25.93
N ALA A 157 -24.95 -31.57 -26.16
CA ALA A 157 -26.33 -31.53 -26.61
C ALA A 157 -26.50 -32.17 -28.00
N MET A 158 -25.59 -31.87 -28.95
CA MET A 158 -25.62 -32.47 -30.30
C MET A 158 -25.38 -33.99 -30.28
N VAL A 159 -24.53 -34.48 -29.38
CA VAL A 159 -24.30 -35.93 -29.22
C VAL A 159 -25.55 -36.62 -28.66
N ALA A 160 -26.24 -36.00 -27.71
CA ALA A 160 -27.44 -36.57 -27.10
C ALA A 160 -28.66 -36.61 -28.04
N THR A 161 -28.73 -35.73 -29.05
CA THR A 161 -29.84 -35.71 -30.04
C THR A 161 -29.63 -36.67 -31.21
N ASN A 162 -28.41 -37.18 -31.40
CA ASN A 162 -28.05 -38.11 -32.48
C ASN A 162 -28.07 -39.59 -32.04
N VAL A 163 -28.52 -39.86 -30.80
CA VAL A 163 -28.77 -41.19 -30.22
C VAL A 163 -30.26 -41.38 -30.06
#